data_AF-A0A516SKV0-F1
#
_entry.id   AF-A0A516SKV0-F1
#
_cell.length_a   1.000
_cell.length_b   1.000
_cell.length_c   1.000
_cell.angle_alpha   90.00
_cell.angle_beta   90.00
_cell.angle_gamma   90.00
#
_symmetry.space_group_name_H-M   'P 1'
#
loop_
_entity.id
_entity.type
_entity.pdbx_description
1 polymer ?
#
loop_
_entity_poly.entity_id
_entity_poly.type
_entity_poly.pdbx_seq_one_letter_code
_entity_poly.pdbx_strand_id
1 'polypeptide(L)'
;MKRFFLYNEIKGTVPGLDAHHVGQKALLAKMIQGYDAARAPAILVPKVGHTIKGPNGIVSRAFADLTTPHDVLARDIKELRRVYSDMPNGQLQKLIEMNKEAFPGAFSKKR
;
A
#
# COMPACT_ATOMS: atom_id res chain seq x y z
N MET A 1 -9.47 7.64 -18.44
CA MET A 1 -10.17 6.73 -17.49
C MET A 1 -9.18 6.39 -16.36
N LYS A 2 -9.32 6.96 -15.17
CA LYS A 2 -8.44 6.63 -14.03
C LYS A 2 -8.93 5.30 -13.43
N ARG A 3 -8.35 4.18 -13.86
CA ARG A 3 -8.67 2.87 -13.28
C ARG A 3 -7.90 2.75 -11.97
N PHE A 4 -8.59 3.02 -10.87
CA PHE A 4 -8.13 2.66 -9.53
C PHE A 4 -8.04 1.14 -9.45
N PHE A 5 -7.02 0.59 -8.80
CA PHE A 5 -7.02 -0.83 -8.47
C PHE A 5 -7.55 -0.97 -7.05
N LEU A 6 -8.83 -1.30 -6.94
CA LEU A 6 -9.45 -1.62 -5.66
C LEU A 6 -9.00 -3.01 -5.23
N TYR A 7 -8.72 -3.22 -3.94
CA TYR A 7 -8.24 -4.50 -3.44
C TYR A 7 -9.07 -5.71 -3.91
N ASN A 8 -10.40 -5.64 -3.81
CA ASN A 8 -11.28 -6.73 -4.22
C ASN A 8 -11.30 -6.99 -5.74
N GLU A 9 -10.96 -6.00 -6.56
CA GLU A 9 -10.92 -6.15 -8.02
C GLU A 9 -9.67 -6.91 -8.48
N ILE A 10 -8.58 -6.84 -7.72
CA ILE A 10 -7.30 -7.44 -8.13
C ILE A 10 -6.95 -8.71 -7.34
N LYS A 11 -7.53 -8.91 -6.16
CA LYS A 11 -7.22 -10.07 -5.31
C LYS A 11 -7.50 -11.39 -6.05
N GLY A 12 -6.46 -12.23 -6.15
CA GLY A 12 -6.58 -13.57 -6.75
C GLY A 12 -6.73 -13.58 -8.26
N THR A 13 -6.57 -12.43 -8.94
CA THR A 13 -6.71 -12.34 -10.40
C THR A 13 -5.50 -12.87 -11.17
N VAL A 14 -4.32 -12.87 -10.56
CA VAL A 14 -3.07 -13.31 -11.20
C VAL A 14 -2.39 -14.38 -10.35
N PRO A 15 -2.19 -15.61 -10.88
CA PRO A 15 -1.45 -16.66 -10.19
C PRO A 15 -0.05 -16.22 -9.80
N GLY A 16 0.38 -16.57 -8.58
CA GLY A 16 1.72 -16.23 -8.07
C GLY A 16 1.87 -14.79 -7.53
N LEU A 17 0.86 -13.93 -7.71
CA LEU A 17 0.82 -12.60 -7.13
C LEU A 17 -0.22 -12.51 -6.01
N ASP A 18 0.08 -11.71 -5.01
CA ASP A 18 -0.85 -11.32 -3.96
C ASP A 18 -1.28 -9.87 -4.16
N ALA A 19 -2.52 -9.56 -3.78
CA ALA A 19 -2.94 -8.17 -3.61
C ALA A 19 -2.41 -7.62 -2.29
N HIS A 20 -1.54 -6.61 -2.37
CA HIS A 20 -0.99 -5.86 -1.24
C HIS A 20 -1.74 -4.54 -1.09
N HIS A 21 -2.32 -4.29 0.09
CA HIS A 21 -2.87 -2.97 0.42
C HIS A 21 -1.74 -1.96 0.50
N VAL A 22 -1.88 -0.83 -0.20
CA VAL A 22 -0.88 0.23 -0.19
C VAL A 22 -1.08 1.06 1.07
N GLY A 23 -0.14 0.94 1.99
CA GLY A 23 -0.30 1.34 3.38
C GLY A 23 -0.93 0.21 4.23
N GLN A 24 -0.49 0.11 5.48
CA GLN A 24 -0.88 -1.01 6.33
C GLN A 24 -2.35 -0.88 6.75
N LYS A 25 -3.21 -1.72 6.14
CA LYS A 25 -4.67 -1.76 6.33
C LYS A 25 -5.11 -1.58 7.79
N ALA A 26 -4.52 -2.31 8.72
CA ALA A 26 -4.95 -2.30 10.13
C ALA A 26 -4.72 -0.95 10.82
N LEU A 27 -3.70 -0.20 10.43
CA LEU A 27 -3.46 1.16 10.93
C LEU A 27 -4.35 2.17 10.21
N LEU A 28 -4.41 2.10 8.88
CA LEU A 28 -5.24 3.03 8.11
C LEU A 28 -6.72 2.94 8.48
N ALA A 29 -7.24 1.73 8.74
CA ALA A 29 -8.62 1.54 9.19
C ALA A 29 -8.93 2.20 10.55
N LYS A 30 -7.92 2.40 11.41
CA LYS A 30 -8.07 3.10 12.69
C LYS A 30 -7.93 4.62 12.55
N MET A 31 -7.12 5.07 11.58
CA MET A 31 -6.74 6.47 11.42
C MET A 31 -7.62 7.24 10.44
N ILE A 32 -8.23 6.55 9.46
CA ILE A 32 -9.03 7.15 8.40
C ILE A 32 -10.50 6.82 8.63
N GLN A 33 -11.30 7.85 8.91
CA GLN A 33 -12.74 7.69 9.04
C GLN A 33 -13.34 7.19 7.72
N GLY A 34 -14.19 6.15 7.80
CA GLY A 34 -14.84 5.57 6.63
C GLY A 34 -13.91 4.72 5.74
N TYR A 35 -12.74 4.31 6.24
CA TYR A 35 -11.85 3.43 5.50
C TYR A 35 -12.52 2.10 5.15
N ASP A 36 -12.65 1.82 3.86
CA ASP A 36 -13.13 0.55 3.33
C ASP A 36 -11.97 -0.27 2.75
N ALA A 37 -11.58 -1.34 3.43
CA ALA A 37 -10.48 -2.22 3.01
C ALA A 37 -10.76 -2.94 1.67
N ALA A 38 -12.02 -3.14 1.29
CA ALA A 38 -12.38 -3.75 0.02
C ALA A 38 -12.10 -2.81 -1.17
N ARG A 39 -12.16 -1.51 -0.92
CA ARG A 39 -12.03 -0.43 -1.90
C ARG A 39 -10.77 0.41 -1.73
N ALA A 40 -9.93 0.10 -0.74
CA ALA A 40 -8.66 0.76 -0.55
C ALA A 40 -7.70 0.47 -1.72
N PRO A 41 -6.81 1.43 -2.06
CA PRO A 41 -5.77 1.22 -3.06
C PRO A 41 -4.91 -0.01 -2.77
N ALA A 42 -4.69 -0.83 -3.80
CA ALA A 42 -3.86 -2.01 -3.71
C ALA A 42 -3.01 -2.20 -4.98
N ILE A 43 -1.97 -3.03 -4.88
CA ILE A 43 -1.11 -3.43 -5.98
C ILE A 43 -0.88 -4.93 -5.95
N LEU A 44 -0.74 -5.55 -7.13
CA LEU A 44 -0.28 -6.93 -7.22
C LEU A 44 1.23 -6.99 -7.03
N VAL A 45 1.69 -7.80 -6.10
CA VAL A 45 3.11 -8.04 -5.81
C VAL A 45 3.39 -9.54 -5.77
N PRO A 46 4.63 -9.98 -6.07
CA PRO A 46 5.00 -11.38 -5.88
C PRO A 46 4.74 -11.87 -4.44
N LYS A 47 4.35 -13.14 -4.29
CA LYS A 47 4.24 -13.77 -2.96
C LYS A 47 5.56 -13.70 -2.18
N VAL A 48 6.68 -13.85 -2.89
CA VAL A 48 8.03 -13.65 -2.36
C VAL A 48 8.25 -12.16 -2.09
N GLY A 49 8.48 -11.81 -0.83
CA GLY A 49 8.51 -10.43 -0.35
C GLY A 49 7.22 -9.99 0.36
N HIS A 50 6.09 -10.65 0.13
CA HIS A 50 4.81 -10.33 0.76
C HIS A 50 4.43 -11.33 1.85
N THR A 51 4.16 -12.58 1.45
CA THR A 51 3.76 -13.69 2.33
C THR A 51 4.86 -14.71 2.53
N ILE A 52 5.83 -14.77 1.62
CA ILE A 52 6.99 -15.65 1.66
C ILE A 52 8.26 -14.80 1.82
N LYS A 53 9.20 -15.19 2.68
CA LYS A 53 10.46 -14.46 2.86
C LYS A 53 11.34 -14.57 1.61
N GLY A 54 11.69 -13.43 1.01
CA GLY A 54 12.59 -13.35 -0.14
C GLY A 54 14.03 -12.96 0.24
N PRO A 55 14.91 -12.78 -0.75
CA PRO A 55 16.30 -12.34 -0.53
C PRO A 55 16.38 -10.98 0.16
N ASN A 56 15.44 -10.08 -0.16
CA ASN A 56 15.29 -8.79 0.52
C ASN A 56 14.33 -8.86 1.72
N GLY A 57 14.03 -10.05 2.25
CA GLY A 57 13.11 -10.25 3.36
C GLY A 57 11.63 -10.16 2.95
N ILE A 58 10.79 -9.65 3.86
CA ILE A 58 9.37 -9.36 3.63
C ILE A 58 9.08 -7.87 3.90
N VAL A 59 8.00 -7.35 3.32
CA VAL A 59 7.46 -6.03 3.68
C VAL A 59 7.13 -6.03 5.17
N SER A 60 7.64 -5.04 5.89
CA SER A 60 7.44 -4.94 7.33
C SER A 60 5.96 -4.86 7.70
N ARG A 61 5.59 -5.58 8.76
CA ARG A 61 4.25 -5.57 9.36
C ARG A 61 4.24 -4.86 10.72
N ALA A 62 5.36 -4.27 11.12
CA ALA A 62 5.50 -3.62 12.41
C ALA A 62 4.76 -2.28 12.43
N PHE A 63 4.15 -1.96 13.57
CA PHE A 63 3.40 -0.73 13.78
C PHE A 63 4.19 0.38 14.46
N ALA A 64 5.42 0.10 14.90
CA ALA A 64 6.21 1.02 15.73
C ALA A 64 6.43 2.36 15.03
N ASP A 65 6.21 3.45 15.77
CA ASP A 65 6.44 4.84 15.35
C ASP A 65 5.61 5.33 14.15
N LEU A 66 4.50 4.65 13.84
CA LEU A 66 3.55 5.07 12.80
C LEU A 66 2.33 5.74 13.44
N THR A 67 2.33 7.07 13.49
CA THR A 67 1.30 7.85 14.23
C THR A 67 0.28 8.53 13.33
N THR A 68 0.62 8.74 12.06
CA THR A 68 -0.25 9.38 11.07
C THR A 68 -0.45 8.50 9.84
N PRO A 69 -1.54 8.70 9.06
CA PRO A 69 -1.69 8.06 7.75
C PRO A 69 -0.48 8.29 6.83
N HIS A 70 0.14 9.46 6.90
CA HIS A 70 1.35 9.80 6.16
C HIS A 70 2.54 8.90 6.55
N ASP A 71 2.76 8.67 7.84
CA ASP A 71 3.84 7.79 8.32
C ASP A 71 3.64 6.37 7.79
N VAL A 72 2.40 5.86 7.88
CA VAL A 72 2.04 4.52 7.41
C VAL A 72 2.31 4.37 5.92
N LEU A 73 1.85 5.33 5.10
CA LEU A 73 2.04 5.29 3.66
C LEU A 73 3.52 5.43 3.29
N ALA A 74 4.25 6.36 3.92
CA ALA A 74 5.67 6.58 3.66
C ALA A 74 6.50 5.33 4.01
N ARG A 75 6.20 4.69 5.15
CA ARG A 75 6.85 3.44 5.55
C ARG A 75 6.59 2.32 4.56
N ASP A 76 5.33 2.14 4.14
CA ASP A 76 4.96 1.09 3.19
C ASP A 76 5.67 1.29 1.84
N ILE A 77 5.67 2.50 1.29
CA ILE A 77 6.36 2.83 0.03
C ILE A 77 7.88 2.57 0.14
N LYS A 78 8.50 2.92 1.27
CA LYS A 78 9.92 2.63 1.52
C LYS A 78 10.19 1.12 1.55
N GLU A 79 9.30 0.34 2.16
CA GLU A 79 9.43 -1.11 2.25
C GLU A 79 9.16 -1.80 0.91
N LEU A 80 8.16 -1.35 0.13
CA LEU A 80 7.91 -1.82 -1.22
C LEU A 80 9.15 -1.61 -2.10
N ARG A 81 9.77 -0.43 -2.05
CA ARG A 81 11.04 -0.14 -2.72
C ARG A 81 12.17 -1.07 -2.28
N ARG A 82 12.27 -1.37 -0.99
CA ARG A 82 13.34 -2.19 -0.43
C ARG A 82 13.21 -3.66 -0.82
N VAL A 83 11.99 -4.18 -0.74
CA VAL A 83 11.70 -5.60 -0.96
C VAL A 83 11.64 -5.90 -2.45
N TYR A 84 10.95 -5.05 -3.22
CA TYR A 84 10.83 -5.12 -4.67
C TYR A 84 11.75 -4.06 -5.30
N SER A 85 13.06 -4.29 -5.24
CA SER A 85 14.09 -3.33 -5.65
C SER A 85 14.07 -2.96 -7.13
N ASP A 86 13.43 -3.78 -7.95
CA ASP A 86 13.19 -3.60 -9.38
C ASP A 86 11.92 -2.77 -9.68
N MET A 87 11.11 -2.44 -8.67
CA MET A 87 9.90 -1.64 -8.86
C MET A 87 10.25 -0.21 -9.31
N PRO A 88 9.73 0.27 -10.46
CA PRO A 88 10.03 1.61 -10.95
C PRO A 88 9.54 2.71 -10.01
N ASN A 89 10.31 3.80 -9.89
CA ASN A 89 9.92 4.97 -9.08
C ASN A 89 8.55 5.54 -9.45
N GLY A 90 8.23 5.58 -10.75
CA GLY A 90 6.94 6.07 -11.22
C GLY A 90 5.77 5.25 -10.69
N GLN A 91 5.95 3.94 -10.51
CA GLN A 91 4.93 3.07 -9.92
C GLN A 91 4.69 3.44 -8.45
N LEU A 92 5.76 3.62 -7.66
CA LEU A 92 5.68 4.03 -6.26
C LEU A 92 5.03 5.41 -6.09
N GLN A 93 5.34 6.37 -6.98
CA GLN A 93 4.70 7.68 -6.99
C GLN A 93 3.19 7.57 -7.27
N LYS A 94 2.80 6.75 -8.24
CA LYS A 94 1.39 6.48 -8.55
C LYS A 94 0.63 5.90 -7.36
N LEU A 95 1.25 5.02 -6.57
CA LEU A 95 0.66 4.48 -5.35
C LEU A 95 0.39 5.56 -4.28
N ILE A 96 1.28 6.55 -4.16
CA ILE A 96 1.09 7.71 -3.29
C ILE A 96 -0.07 8.56 -3.78
N GLU A 97 -0.13 8.86 -5.08
CA GLU A 97 -1.20 9.64 -5.69
C GLU A 97 -2.56 8.96 -5.51
N MET A 98 -2.64 7.64 -5.74
CA MET A 98 -3.86 6.86 -5.54
C MET A 98 -4.38 6.95 -4.10
N ASN A 99 -3.50 6.90 -3.10
CA ASN A 99 -3.92 7.07 -1.70
C ASN A 99 -4.42 8.48 -1.39
N LYS A 100 -3.76 9.51 -1.94
CA LYS A 100 -4.21 10.90 -1.80
C LYS A 100 -5.57 11.14 -2.45
N GLU A 101 -5.81 10.53 -3.62
CA GLU A 101 -7.10 10.61 -4.31
C GLU A 101 -8.20 9.83 -3.59
N ALA A 102 -7.88 8.64 -3.04
CA ALA A 102 -8.84 7.81 -2.32
C ALA A 102 -9.22 8.39 -0.95
N PHE A 103 -8.28 9.02 -0.26
CA PHE A 103 -8.46 9.53 1.10
C PHE A 103 -7.97 10.99 1.23
N PRO A 104 -8.59 11.94 0.51
CA PRO A 104 -8.07 13.31 0.41
C PRO A 104 -7.97 14.01 1.77
N GLY A 105 -8.92 13.81 2.68
CA GLY A 105 -8.86 14.40 4.03
C GLY A 105 -7.77 13.83 4.94
N ALA A 106 -7.33 12.59 4.68
CA ALA A 106 -6.26 11.94 5.45
C ALA A 106 -4.86 12.35 4.98
N PHE A 107 -4.74 12.75 3.72
CA PHE A 107 -3.44 13.06 3.08
C PHE A 107 -3.32 14.51 2.56
N SER A 108 -4.31 15.36 2.80
CA SER A 108 -4.24 16.77 2.49
C SER A 108 -3.15 17.45 3.32
N LYS A 109 -2.36 18.34 2.70
CA LYS A 109 -1.52 19.25 3.47
C LYS A 109 -2.42 20.07 4.38
N LYS A 110 -2.27 19.92 5.70
CA LYS A 110 -2.81 20.92 6.62
C LYS A 110 -2.12 22.24 6.29
N ARG A 111 -2.92 23.24 5.94
CA ARG A 111 -2.46 24.62 5.76
C ARG A 111 -2.15 25.22 7.13
#